data_AF-A0A6I9RER2-F1
#
_entry.id   AF-A0A6I9RER2-F1
#
_cell.length_a   1.000
_cell.length_b   1.000
_cell.length_c   1.000
_cell.angle_alpha   90.00
_cell.angle_beta   90.00
_cell.angle_gamma   90.00
#
_symmetry.space_group_name_H-M   'P 1'
#
loop_
_entity.id
_entity.type
_entity.pdbx_description
1 polymer ?
#
loop_
_entity_poly.entity_id
_entity_poly.type
_entity_poly.pdbx_seq_one_letter_code
_entity_poly.pdbx_strand_id
1 'polypeptide(L)'
;MVAVGLRQIGTVDDRIRRQTKIPPPQPPVAAEGGMGSCHERLIDQSLTSRYTDWIVEALDEMPENFLITDPGISGHPIVFASRGFLAMSGYAREEVVGRNGRIFQGPATDRRSVMEIREAIREERTLQISLLNYRKDGTPHWILFHLCPVFGMEDGRVIHFVAVQVPIPRRSRCARSGARRMVYGACRNEVRLDEDHGCNLAVDSVIGLEAEETREASDREKEKALNAANSILSTLAHYSKLTGRVVCTKRCSSAGIAPLSSAVNISLGRIKQSFVLTDPHLPDMPIVYASDEFLSLTGYSRHEVLGCNCRFLKGPGTDVGVLRQIQDCIQAQQACSVRLLNYRKDGSSFWNRLHISPVRNSSGKIAFYVGVQIDENSKCDEHGLSPEMRQLGAVGQVKVAVRSFSSHAGPSRPSS
;
A
#
# COMPACT_ATOMS: atom_id res chain seq x y z
N MET A 1 -41.63 -86.88 -25.41
CA MET A 1 -40.52 -87.69 -24.84
C MET A 1 -39.30 -86.78 -24.82
N VAL A 2 -38.86 -86.30 -23.65
CA VAL A 2 -38.04 -87.00 -22.65
C VAL A 2 -36.61 -87.26 -23.14
N ALA A 3 -35.67 -86.80 -22.31
CA ALA A 3 -34.28 -87.23 -22.12
C ALA A 3 -33.21 -86.72 -23.12
N VAL A 4 -32.29 -85.86 -22.67
CA VAL A 4 -30.94 -86.15 -22.08
C VAL A 4 -29.94 -86.41 -23.21
N GLY A 5 -28.79 -85.75 -23.36
CA GLY A 5 -28.03 -84.76 -22.59
C GLY A 5 -26.64 -84.67 -23.24
N LEU A 6 -25.85 -83.64 -22.92
CA LEU A 6 -24.37 -83.52 -23.04
C LEU A 6 -24.04 -82.12 -22.46
N ARG A 7 -23.54 -81.99 -21.22
CA ARG A 7 -22.12 -81.84 -20.81
C ARG A 7 -21.35 -80.86 -21.72
N GLN A 8 -20.60 -79.86 -21.25
CA GLN A 8 -20.10 -79.48 -19.93
C GLN A 8 -19.39 -78.10 -20.08
N ILE A 9 -19.37 -77.30 -18.99
CA ILE A 9 -18.33 -76.32 -18.58
C ILE A 9 -18.22 -75.06 -19.47
N GLY A 10 -18.71 -73.88 -19.05
CA GLY A 10 -18.11 -72.97 -18.04
C GLY A 10 -17.05 -72.09 -18.75
N THR A 11 -16.98 -70.76 -18.69
CA THR A 11 -17.49 -69.73 -17.77
C THR A 11 -17.00 -68.37 -18.33
N VAL A 12 -17.78 -67.29 -18.15
CA VAL A 12 -17.33 -65.89 -17.88
C VAL A 12 -16.61 -65.16 -19.05
N ASP A 13 -16.89 -63.92 -19.48
CA ASP A 13 -17.54 -62.74 -18.92
C ASP A 13 -18.10 -61.89 -20.07
N ASP A 14 -19.29 -61.32 -19.88
CA ASP A 14 -20.06 -60.58 -20.87
C ASP A 14 -19.83 -59.07 -20.71
N ARG A 15 -18.59 -58.64 -20.91
CA ARG A 15 -18.21 -57.22 -20.99
C ARG A 15 -17.30 -57.02 -22.19
N ILE A 16 -17.77 -56.18 -23.10
CA ILE A 16 -17.08 -55.42 -24.15
C ILE A 16 -17.83 -55.61 -25.48
N ARG A 17 -18.87 -54.78 -25.69
CA ARG A 17 -19.27 -54.26 -27.01
C ARG A 17 -20.40 -53.24 -26.86
N ARG A 18 -20.04 -52.01 -26.52
CA ARG A 18 -20.85 -50.82 -26.89
C ARG A 18 -19.93 -49.72 -27.40
N GLN A 19 -19.88 -49.67 -28.74
CA GLN A 19 -19.88 -48.48 -29.60
C GLN A 19 -18.90 -47.33 -29.29
N THR A 20 -17.85 -47.31 -30.09
CA THR A 20 -17.03 -46.15 -30.43
C THR A 20 -17.84 -45.11 -31.23
N LYS A 21 -18.12 -43.96 -30.62
CA LYS A 21 -18.46 -42.71 -31.32
C LYS A 21 -17.48 -41.64 -30.81
N ILE A 22 -16.49 -41.33 -31.64
CA ILE A 22 -15.50 -40.28 -31.35
C ILE A 22 -16.18 -38.92 -31.60
N PRO A 23 -16.19 -37.98 -30.64
CA PRO A 23 -16.73 -36.64 -30.87
C PRO A 23 -15.77 -35.82 -31.76
N PRO A 24 -16.26 -34.83 -32.53
CA PRO A 24 -15.41 -33.99 -33.36
C PRO A 24 -14.40 -33.22 -32.49
N PRO A 25 -13.20 -32.89 -33.03
CA PRO A 25 -12.19 -32.15 -32.29
C PRO A 25 -12.75 -30.78 -31.90
N GLN A 26 -12.68 -30.46 -30.60
CA GLN A 26 -13.00 -29.12 -30.12
C GLN A 26 -12.01 -28.12 -30.74
N PRO A 27 -12.44 -26.91 -31.11
CA PRO A 27 -11.53 -25.84 -31.50
C PRO A 27 -10.53 -25.61 -30.35
N PRO A 28 -9.29 -25.19 -30.65
CA PRO A 28 -8.29 -24.97 -29.62
C PRO A 28 -8.86 -23.99 -28.60
N VAL A 29 -8.95 -24.43 -27.34
CA VAL A 29 -9.17 -23.54 -26.21
C VAL A 29 -8.06 -22.50 -26.31
N ALA A 30 -8.43 -21.27 -26.65
CA ALA A 30 -7.51 -20.15 -26.55
C ALA A 30 -6.93 -20.22 -25.14
N ALA A 31 -5.62 -20.36 -25.04
CA ALA A 31 -4.94 -20.28 -23.76
C ALA A 31 -5.36 -18.96 -23.13
N GLU A 32 -6.29 -19.02 -22.18
CA GLU A 32 -6.60 -17.90 -21.31
C GLU A 32 -5.29 -17.58 -20.62
N GLY A 33 -4.64 -16.49 -21.08
CA GLY A 33 -3.48 -15.92 -20.42
C GLY A 33 -3.82 -15.81 -18.93
N GLY A 34 -2.96 -16.38 -18.09
CA GLY A 34 -3.23 -16.57 -16.68
C GLY A 34 -3.87 -15.34 -16.08
N MET A 35 -5.10 -15.48 -15.58
CA MET A 35 -5.76 -14.43 -14.83
C MET A 35 -4.88 -14.10 -13.63
N GLY A 36 -4.12 -13.00 -13.73
CA GLY A 36 -3.42 -12.41 -12.61
C GLY A 36 -4.38 -12.25 -11.43
N SER A 37 -3.83 -12.38 -10.23
CA SER A 37 -4.60 -12.21 -9.00
C SER A 37 -5.36 -10.88 -9.05
N CYS A 38 -6.52 -10.78 -8.38
CA CYS A 38 -7.31 -9.53 -8.32
C CYS A 38 -6.43 -8.32 -7.94
N HIS A 39 -5.40 -8.56 -7.13
CA HIS A 39 -4.43 -7.57 -6.70
C HIS A 39 -3.51 -7.07 -7.84
N GLU A 40 -3.01 -7.97 -8.70
CA GLU A 40 -2.16 -7.58 -9.86
C GLU A 40 -2.94 -6.72 -10.85
N ARG A 41 -4.21 -7.08 -11.12
CA ARG A 41 -5.08 -6.27 -11.98
C ARG A 41 -5.30 -4.85 -11.45
N LEU A 42 -5.42 -4.69 -10.12
CA LEU A 42 -5.54 -3.37 -9.49
C LEU A 42 -4.27 -2.53 -9.67
N ILE A 43 -3.09 -3.15 -9.60
CA ILE A 43 -1.81 -2.48 -9.80
C ILE A 43 -1.70 -2.01 -11.26
N ASP A 44 -1.97 -2.89 -12.22
CA ASP A 44 -1.90 -2.58 -13.65
C ASP A 44 -2.88 -1.48 -14.06
N GLN A 45 -4.06 -1.46 -13.44
CA GLN A 45 -5.10 -0.46 -13.70
C GLN A 45 -4.94 0.83 -12.90
N SER A 46 -4.01 0.91 -11.94
CA SER A 46 -3.90 2.07 -11.04
C SER A 46 -3.72 3.37 -11.81
N LEU A 47 -2.80 3.40 -12.78
CA LEU A 47 -2.56 4.57 -13.61
C LEU A 47 -3.65 4.74 -14.68
N THR A 48 -3.94 3.69 -15.46
CA THR A 48 -4.85 3.76 -16.62
C THR A 48 -6.32 3.98 -16.24
N SER A 49 -6.70 3.74 -14.98
CA SER A 49 -8.03 4.08 -14.46
C SER A 49 -8.27 5.59 -14.32
N ARG A 50 -7.20 6.40 -14.29
CA ARG A 50 -7.29 7.85 -14.08
C ARG A 50 -6.62 8.66 -15.17
N TYR A 51 -5.50 8.19 -15.68
CA TYR A 51 -4.77 8.82 -16.78
C TYR A 51 -5.04 8.04 -18.06
N THR A 52 -4.90 8.67 -19.22
CA THR A 52 -5.02 7.94 -20.50
C THR A 52 -3.92 6.90 -20.62
N ASP A 53 -4.12 5.88 -21.45
CA ASP A 53 -3.16 4.77 -21.66
C ASP A 53 -1.74 5.26 -21.98
N TRP A 54 -1.62 6.37 -22.73
CA TRP A 54 -0.35 7.01 -23.11
C TRP A 54 0.51 7.56 -21.95
N ILE A 55 0.00 7.56 -20.72
CA ILE A 55 0.74 8.07 -19.56
C ILE A 55 2.01 7.25 -19.30
N VAL A 56 1.94 5.93 -19.54
CA VAL A 56 3.04 5.04 -19.21
C VAL A 56 4.21 5.32 -20.14
N GLU A 57 3.98 5.47 -21.45
CA GLU A 57 5.03 5.87 -22.40
C GLU A 57 5.60 7.25 -22.05
N ALA A 58 4.75 8.24 -21.77
CA ALA A 58 5.19 9.59 -21.44
C ALA A 58 6.07 9.63 -20.19
N LEU A 59 5.74 8.85 -19.15
CA LEU A 59 6.55 8.72 -17.95
C LEU A 59 7.84 7.91 -18.18
N ASP A 60 7.83 6.95 -19.09
CA ASP A 60 9.00 6.12 -19.43
C ASP A 60 10.07 6.90 -20.23
N GLU A 61 9.67 7.95 -20.95
CA GLU A 61 10.56 8.86 -21.67
C GLU A 61 11.29 9.86 -20.74
N MET A 62 10.81 10.01 -19.50
CA MET A 62 11.39 10.93 -18.53
C MET A 62 12.75 10.42 -18.01
N PRO A 63 13.82 11.22 -18.06
CA PRO A 63 15.16 10.82 -17.59
C PRO A 63 15.28 10.76 -16.06
N GLU A 64 14.31 11.30 -15.33
CA GLU A 64 14.32 11.36 -13.87
C GLU A 64 14.23 9.99 -13.21
N ASN A 65 14.79 9.88 -12.00
CA ASN A 65 14.68 8.69 -11.17
C ASN A 65 13.51 8.84 -10.20
N PHE A 66 12.37 8.25 -10.52
CA PHE A 66 11.18 8.31 -9.68
C PHE A 66 10.35 7.04 -9.66
N LEU A 67 9.51 6.95 -8.64
CA LEU A 67 8.47 5.95 -8.44
C LEU A 67 7.12 6.64 -8.30
N ILE A 68 6.05 5.95 -8.69
CA ILE A 68 4.67 6.33 -8.34
C ILE A 68 4.08 5.20 -7.51
N THR A 69 3.45 5.53 -6.37
CA THR A 69 2.79 4.58 -5.49
C THR A 69 1.31 4.93 -5.33
N ASP A 70 0.48 3.92 -5.08
CA ASP A 70 -0.97 4.08 -4.91
C ASP A 70 -1.37 3.75 -3.45
N PRO A 71 -1.74 4.75 -2.63
CA PRO A 71 -2.15 4.52 -1.24
C PRO A 71 -3.57 3.92 -1.12
N GLY A 72 -4.35 3.89 -2.20
CA GLY A 72 -5.66 3.27 -2.27
C GLY A 72 -5.63 1.75 -2.45
N ILE A 73 -4.49 1.20 -2.88
CA ILE A 73 -4.27 -0.24 -2.99
C ILE A 73 -3.65 -0.78 -1.70
N SER A 74 -4.15 -1.94 -1.23
CA SER A 74 -3.63 -2.63 -0.04
C SER A 74 -2.11 -2.77 -0.08
N GLY A 75 -1.45 -2.38 1.01
CA GLY A 75 0.00 -2.45 1.14
C GLY A 75 0.77 -1.22 0.63
N HIS A 76 0.08 -0.24 0.01
CA HIS A 76 0.68 0.94 -0.62
C HIS A 76 1.78 0.54 -1.62
N PRO A 77 1.43 -0.19 -2.68
CA PRO A 77 2.40 -0.67 -3.66
C PRO A 77 2.91 0.44 -4.57
N ILE A 78 4.09 0.21 -5.12
CA ILE A 78 4.62 0.91 -6.27
C ILE A 78 3.84 0.45 -7.50
N VAL A 79 3.25 1.40 -8.22
CA VAL A 79 2.48 1.14 -9.44
C VAL A 79 3.23 1.56 -10.69
N PHE A 80 4.30 2.35 -10.55
CA PHE A 80 5.21 2.69 -11.63
C PHE A 80 6.63 2.93 -11.13
N ALA A 81 7.60 2.50 -11.94
CA ALA A 81 9.02 2.77 -11.74
C ALA A 81 9.63 3.26 -13.06
N SER A 82 10.23 4.44 -13.02
CA SER A 82 10.92 5.03 -14.18
C SER A 82 12.15 4.22 -14.60
N ARG A 83 12.51 4.31 -15.89
CA ARG A 83 13.74 3.68 -16.41
C ARG A 83 15.00 4.16 -15.70
N GLY A 84 15.07 5.45 -15.39
CA GLY A 84 16.17 6.04 -14.61
C GLY A 84 16.28 5.41 -13.22
N PHE A 85 15.15 5.24 -12.53
CA PHE A 85 15.14 4.57 -11.22
C PHE A 85 15.61 3.11 -11.30
N LEU A 86 15.13 2.34 -12.29
CA LEU A 86 15.51 0.93 -12.45
C LEU A 86 17.02 0.80 -12.72
N ALA A 87 17.56 1.62 -13.62
CA ALA A 87 18.99 1.66 -13.91
C ALA A 87 19.84 2.06 -12.69
N MET A 88 19.37 3.04 -11.90
CA MET A 88 20.04 3.48 -10.68
C MET A 88 20.01 2.40 -9.58
N SER A 89 18.87 1.79 -9.34
CA SER A 89 18.66 0.85 -8.24
C SER A 89 19.16 -0.58 -8.55
N GLY A 90 19.27 -0.93 -9.83
CA GLY A 90 19.65 -2.26 -10.29
C GLY A 90 18.53 -3.30 -10.23
N TYR A 91 17.31 -2.91 -9.82
CA TYR A 91 16.15 -3.80 -9.80
C TYR A 91 15.47 -3.86 -11.17
N ALA A 92 14.90 -5.01 -11.51
CA ALA A 92 14.01 -5.15 -12.65
C ALA A 92 12.61 -4.59 -12.32
N ARG A 93 11.83 -4.21 -13.33
CA ARG A 93 10.50 -3.60 -13.15
C ARG A 93 9.56 -4.53 -12.39
N GLU A 94 9.61 -5.82 -12.70
CA GLU A 94 8.78 -6.89 -12.14
C GLU A 94 9.12 -7.17 -10.67
N GLU A 95 10.33 -6.82 -10.24
CA GLU A 95 10.76 -6.94 -8.84
C GLU A 95 10.29 -5.75 -7.99
N VAL A 96 9.96 -4.62 -8.63
CA VAL A 96 9.64 -3.35 -7.98
C VAL A 96 8.14 -3.08 -7.97
N VAL A 97 7.48 -3.20 -9.12
CA VAL A 97 6.04 -2.96 -9.25
C VAL A 97 5.27 -3.96 -8.38
N GLY A 98 4.25 -3.48 -7.68
CA GLY A 98 3.48 -4.24 -6.69
C GLY A 98 4.14 -4.34 -5.31
N ARG A 99 5.42 -3.96 -5.15
CA ARG A 99 6.09 -3.94 -3.84
C ARG A 99 5.91 -2.60 -3.14
N ASN A 100 6.04 -2.60 -1.82
CA ASN A 100 6.15 -1.35 -1.08
C ASN A 100 7.60 -0.84 -1.09
N GLY A 101 7.82 0.48 -1.16
CA GLY A 101 9.16 1.09 -1.21
C GLY A 101 10.11 0.76 -0.04
N ARG A 102 9.63 0.10 1.02
CA ARG A 102 10.50 -0.47 2.06
C ARG A 102 11.53 -1.48 1.56
N ILE A 103 11.34 -2.06 0.36
CA ILE A 103 12.28 -3.03 -0.22
C ILE A 103 13.68 -2.44 -0.47
N PHE A 104 13.80 -1.12 -0.58
CA PHE A 104 15.08 -0.45 -0.80
C PHE A 104 15.84 -0.12 0.50
N GLN A 105 15.24 -0.40 1.65
CA GLN A 105 15.83 -0.18 2.97
C GLN A 105 16.73 -1.37 3.35
N GLY A 106 17.74 -1.13 4.16
CA GLY A 106 18.63 -2.18 4.65
C GLY A 106 19.15 -1.90 6.06
N PRO A 107 20.14 -2.65 6.54
CA PRO A 107 20.55 -2.67 7.95
C PRO A 107 20.97 -1.31 8.51
N ALA A 108 21.63 -0.48 7.69
CA ALA A 108 22.10 0.85 8.09
C ALA A 108 21.11 1.99 7.72
N THR A 109 19.96 1.68 7.12
CA THR A 109 18.94 2.69 6.86
C THR A 109 18.41 3.25 8.17
N ASP A 110 18.58 4.56 8.37
CA ASP A 110 18.17 5.24 9.60
C ASP A 110 16.66 5.13 9.85
N ARG A 111 16.30 4.63 11.04
CA ARG A 111 14.90 4.44 11.44
C ARG A 111 14.17 5.76 11.66
N ARG A 112 14.86 6.84 12.06
CA ARG A 112 14.22 8.16 12.24
C ARG A 112 13.77 8.71 10.90
N SER A 113 14.65 8.64 9.89
CA SER A 113 14.34 9.00 8.50
C SER A 113 13.16 8.20 7.95
N VAL A 114 13.12 6.88 8.20
CA VAL A 114 11.97 6.04 7.81
C VAL A 114 10.68 6.46 8.54
N MET A 115 10.77 6.84 9.82
CA MET A 115 9.62 7.34 10.57
C MET A 115 9.13 8.66 9.99
N GLU A 116 10.01 9.62 9.68
CA GLU A 116 9.63 10.89 9.05
C GLU A 116 8.92 10.70 7.70
N ILE A 117 9.34 9.71 6.90
CA ILE A 117 8.63 9.33 5.66
C ILE A 117 7.23 8.81 5.96
N ARG A 118 7.07 7.93 6.96
CA ARG A 118 5.75 7.41 7.36
C ARG A 118 4.84 8.53 7.87
N GLU A 119 5.38 9.46 8.65
CA GLU A 119 4.62 10.60 9.16
C GLU A 119 4.23 11.55 8.03
N ALA A 120 5.09 11.78 7.04
CA ALA A 120 4.75 12.59 5.87
C ALA A 120 3.63 11.96 5.02
N ILE A 121 3.65 10.63 4.83
CA ILE A 121 2.55 9.90 4.18
C ILE A 121 1.26 10.01 5.00
N ARG A 122 1.38 9.94 6.33
CA ARG A 122 0.23 10.07 7.25
C ARG A 122 -0.39 11.45 7.24
N GLU A 123 0.42 12.48 7.14
CA GLU A 123 0.00 13.88 7.07
C GLU A 123 -0.34 14.31 5.64
N GLU A 124 -0.11 13.43 4.65
CA GLU A 124 -0.31 13.70 3.22
C GLU A 124 0.38 15.01 2.80
N ARG A 125 1.65 15.16 3.22
CA ARG A 125 2.48 16.33 2.95
C ARG A 125 3.69 15.97 2.12
N THR A 126 4.25 16.97 1.45
CA THR A 126 5.55 16.87 0.82
C THR A 126 6.65 16.65 1.86
N LEU A 127 7.64 15.83 1.52
CA LEU A 127 8.84 15.59 2.32
C LEU A 127 10.08 15.62 1.44
N GLN A 128 11.16 16.16 1.96
CA GLN A 128 12.49 16.03 1.37
C GLN A 128 13.46 15.59 2.47
N ILE A 129 14.14 14.47 2.28
CA ILE A 129 15.03 13.89 3.28
C ILE A 129 16.19 13.13 2.62
N SER A 130 17.37 13.17 3.24
CA SER A 130 18.47 12.27 2.88
C SER A 130 18.21 10.87 3.43
N LEU A 131 18.30 9.86 2.58
CA LEU A 131 18.03 8.47 2.94
C LEU A 131 19.12 7.55 2.40
N LEU A 132 19.55 6.58 3.22
CA LEU A 132 20.42 5.50 2.79
C LEU A 132 19.58 4.33 2.27
N ASN A 133 19.66 4.08 0.96
CA ASN A 133 19.00 2.96 0.30
C ASN A 133 20.04 1.94 -0.20
N TYR A 134 19.58 0.72 -0.48
CA TYR A 134 20.38 -0.38 -0.97
C TYR A 134 19.97 -0.72 -2.41
N ARG A 135 20.97 -0.86 -3.27
CA ARG A 135 20.77 -1.40 -4.63
C ARG A 135 20.53 -2.90 -4.57
N LYS A 136 20.15 -3.50 -5.71
CA LYS A 136 19.90 -4.94 -5.81
C LYS A 136 21.09 -5.81 -5.39
N ASP A 137 22.31 -5.35 -5.68
CA ASP A 137 23.56 -6.02 -5.30
C ASP A 137 23.93 -5.84 -3.81
N GLY A 138 23.09 -5.16 -3.03
CA GLY A 138 23.33 -4.87 -1.62
C GLY A 138 24.25 -3.67 -1.38
N THR A 139 24.68 -2.94 -2.42
CA THR A 139 25.51 -1.76 -2.23
C THR A 139 24.69 -0.59 -1.64
N PRO A 140 25.14 0.01 -0.51
CA PRO A 140 24.47 1.18 0.05
C PRO A 140 24.77 2.42 -0.80
N HIS A 141 23.75 3.24 -1.01
CA HIS A 141 23.88 4.54 -1.68
C HIS A 141 22.96 5.57 -1.05
N TRP A 142 23.46 6.79 -0.92
CA TRP A 142 22.70 7.91 -0.39
C TRP A 142 21.88 8.54 -1.50
N ILE A 143 20.63 8.85 -1.18
CA ILE A 143 19.72 9.58 -2.06
C ILE A 143 19.10 10.75 -1.30
N LEU A 144 18.78 11.80 -2.03
CA LEU A 144 17.76 12.76 -1.63
C LEU A 144 16.41 12.19 -2.07
N PHE A 145 15.60 11.82 -1.10
CA PHE A 145 14.25 11.34 -1.30
C PHE A 145 13.27 12.51 -1.22
N HIS A 146 12.56 12.78 -2.31
CA HIS A 146 11.55 13.83 -2.40
C HIS A 146 10.18 13.23 -2.71
N LEU A 147 9.28 13.28 -1.73
CA LEU A 147 7.95 12.67 -1.77
C LEU A 147 6.89 13.76 -1.97
N CYS A 148 6.02 13.59 -2.95
CA CYS A 148 4.92 14.51 -3.27
C CYS A 148 3.59 13.77 -3.34
N PRO A 149 2.58 14.13 -2.53
CA PRO A 149 1.21 13.64 -2.71
C PRO A 149 0.58 14.24 -3.98
N VAL A 150 -0.20 13.43 -4.69
CA VAL A 150 -1.01 13.81 -5.84
C VAL A 150 -2.47 13.69 -5.45
N PHE A 151 -3.21 14.80 -5.49
CA PHE A 151 -4.61 14.85 -5.04
C PHE A 151 -5.58 14.80 -6.22
N GLY A 152 -6.71 14.13 -6.06
CA GLY A 152 -7.85 14.22 -6.97
C GLY A 152 -8.60 15.53 -6.72
N MET A 153 -9.00 16.22 -7.79
CA MET A 153 -9.77 17.46 -7.65
C MET A 153 -11.22 17.21 -7.23
N GLU A 154 -11.78 16.03 -7.52
CA GLU A 154 -13.18 15.72 -7.20
C GLU A 154 -13.45 15.66 -5.68
N ASP A 155 -12.55 15.05 -4.91
CA ASP A 155 -12.78 14.67 -3.52
C ASP A 155 -11.63 15.07 -2.58
N GLY A 156 -10.56 15.66 -3.12
CA GLY A 156 -9.38 16.04 -2.35
C GLY A 156 -8.57 14.84 -1.81
N ARG A 157 -8.85 13.61 -2.25
CA ARG A 157 -8.10 12.42 -1.84
C ARG A 157 -6.72 12.39 -2.46
N VAL A 158 -5.74 11.86 -1.73
CA VAL A 158 -4.48 11.46 -2.36
C VAL A 158 -4.76 10.24 -3.24
N ILE A 159 -4.48 10.37 -4.53
CA ILE A 159 -4.59 9.31 -5.53
C ILE A 159 -3.27 8.56 -5.64
N HIS A 160 -2.16 9.28 -5.66
CA HIS A 160 -0.82 8.71 -5.80
C HIS A 160 0.18 9.49 -4.94
N PHE A 161 1.32 8.87 -4.66
CA PHE A 161 2.52 9.61 -4.26
C PHE A 161 3.59 9.47 -5.35
N VAL A 162 4.22 10.59 -5.69
CA VAL A 162 5.41 10.62 -6.54
C VAL A 162 6.64 10.70 -5.64
N ALA A 163 7.57 9.77 -5.80
CA ALA A 163 8.81 9.71 -5.03
C ALA A 163 10.02 9.85 -5.96
N VAL A 164 10.61 11.04 -6.00
CA VAL A 164 11.84 11.34 -6.76
C VAL A 164 13.06 11.01 -5.91
N GLN A 165 14.08 10.41 -6.54
CA GLN A 165 15.30 9.96 -5.88
C GLN A 165 16.54 10.51 -6.60
N VAL A 166 17.24 11.46 -5.97
CA VAL A 166 18.47 12.03 -6.54
C VAL A 166 19.68 11.48 -5.79
N PRO A 167 20.60 10.74 -6.43
CA PRO A 167 21.81 10.25 -5.78
C PRO A 167 22.65 11.39 -5.16
N ILE A 168 23.09 11.19 -3.91
CA ILE A 168 24.00 12.11 -3.22
C ILE A 168 25.42 11.54 -3.35
N PRO A 169 26.29 12.16 -4.17
CA PRO A 169 27.64 11.65 -4.41
C PRO A 169 28.51 11.71 -3.14
N ARG A 170 29.48 10.81 -3.02
CA ARG A 170 30.56 10.95 -2.04
C ARG A 170 31.35 12.21 -2.35
N ARG A 171 31.42 13.14 -1.41
CA ARG A 171 32.32 14.28 -1.48
C ARG A 171 33.60 13.89 -0.77
N SER A 172 34.70 13.77 -1.52
CA SER A 172 36.03 13.69 -0.91
C SER A 172 36.21 14.94 -0.06
N ARG A 173 36.52 14.80 1.24
CA ARG A 173 37.02 15.94 2.02
C ARG A 173 38.21 16.47 1.23
N CYS A 174 38.06 17.64 0.63
CA CYS A 174 39.17 18.30 -0.04
C CYS A 174 40.23 18.44 1.05
N ALA A 175 41.35 17.71 0.92
CA ALA A 175 42.52 17.95 1.75
C ALA A 175 42.74 19.45 1.64
N ARG A 176 42.60 20.17 2.77
CA ARG A 176 42.86 21.61 2.84
C ARG A 176 44.21 21.81 2.17
N SER A 177 44.22 22.29 0.93
CA SER A 177 45.44 22.72 0.26
C SER A 177 46.02 23.73 1.23
N GLY A 178 47.21 23.43 1.76
CA GLY A 178 47.86 24.26 2.76
C GLY A 178 47.79 25.70 2.30
N ALA A 179 46.89 26.49 2.91
CA ALA A 179 46.96 27.92 2.87
C ALA A 179 48.34 28.23 3.46
N ARG A 180 49.26 28.56 2.57
CA ARG A 180 50.61 28.99 2.85
C ARG A 180 50.47 30.20 3.78
N ARG A 181 50.44 29.93 5.09
CA ARG A 181 50.40 30.94 6.13
C ARG A 181 51.76 31.64 6.04
N MET A 182 51.77 32.78 5.35
CA MET A 182 52.87 33.72 5.35
C MET A 182 53.03 34.21 6.79
N VAL A 183 53.90 33.52 7.54
CA VAL A 183 54.29 33.94 8.89
C VAL A 183 55.42 34.94 8.70
N TYR A 184 55.14 36.22 8.92
CA TYR A 184 56.17 37.18 9.28
C TYR A 184 56.68 36.79 10.68
N GLY A 185 57.75 35.99 10.72
CA GLY A 185 58.43 35.60 11.94
C GLY A 185 59.70 36.43 12.09
N ALA A 186 59.66 37.40 13.01
CA ALA A 186 60.81 38.21 13.40
C ALA A 186 61.91 37.34 14.01
N CYS A 187 63.16 37.66 13.68
CA CYS A 187 64.36 37.00 14.16
C CYS A 187 64.49 37.07 15.69
N ARG A 188 64.75 35.92 16.32
CA ARG A 188 65.67 35.81 17.46
C ARG A 188 66.17 34.36 17.59
N ASN A 189 67.46 34.19 17.33
CA ASN A 189 68.26 32.99 17.63
C ASN A 189 68.44 32.87 19.14
N GLU A 190 68.27 31.68 19.74
CA GLU A 190 69.13 31.15 20.81
C GLU A 190 69.27 29.62 20.73
N VAL A 191 70.26 29.10 21.46
CA VAL A 191 71.14 27.94 21.25
C VAL A 191 70.57 26.56 21.66
N ARG A 192 71.27 25.51 21.19
CA ARG A 192 71.09 24.04 21.23
C ARG A 192 71.18 23.33 22.61
N LEU A 193 70.91 22.00 22.53
CA LEU A 193 71.26 20.82 23.38
C LEU A 193 70.10 20.38 24.31
N ASP A 194 69.75 19.11 24.54
CA ASP A 194 70.27 17.78 24.12
C ASP A 194 69.17 16.70 24.35
N GLU A 195 69.51 15.46 24.04
CA GLU A 195 68.72 14.23 23.87
C GLU A 195 67.83 13.70 25.04
N ASP A 196 66.82 12.90 24.66
CA ASP A 196 66.70 11.45 24.97
C ASP A 196 65.36 10.94 25.55
N HIS A 197 65.08 9.68 25.22
CA HIS A 197 64.13 8.70 25.76
C HIS A 197 62.73 8.58 25.15
N GLY A 198 62.55 7.42 24.53
CA GLY A 198 61.40 7.02 23.76
C GLY A 198 60.28 6.34 24.55
N CYS A 199 59.14 6.27 23.87
CA CYS A 199 58.03 5.38 24.18
C CYS A 199 57.48 4.86 22.85
N ASN A 200 57.93 3.66 22.47
CA ASN A 200 57.27 2.84 21.46
C ASN A 200 55.92 2.38 22.03
N LEU A 201 54.86 3.15 21.73
CA LEU A 201 53.49 2.67 21.89
C LEU A 201 53.05 2.06 20.57
N ALA A 202 52.76 0.76 20.65
CA ALA A 202 52.23 -0.07 19.59
C ALA A 202 51.08 0.64 18.86
N VAL A 203 51.19 0.69 17.54
CA VAL A 203 50.09 1.05 16.65
C VAL A 203 49.12 -0.13 16.67
N ASP A 204 48.21 -0.14 17.64
CA ASP A 204 47.02 -0.96 17.57
C ASP A 204 46.21 -0.48 16.36
N SER A 205 46.25 -1.30 15.32
CA SER A 205 45.40 -1.22 14.14
C SER A 205 43.99 -1.65 14.54
N VAL A 206 43.32 -0.82 15.33
CA VAL A 206 41.88 -0.86 15.44
C VAL A 206 41.35 -0.40 14.08
N ILE A 207 40.86 -1.36 13.31
CA ILE A 207 39.95 -1.14 12.19
C ILE A 207 38.77 -0.36 12.77
N GLY A 208 38.88 0.96 12.70
CA GLY A 208 37.84 1.88 13.09
C GLY A 208 36.65 1.60 12.20
N LEU A 209 35.58 1.09 12.81
CA LEU A 209 34.24 1.17 12.28
C LEU A 209 34.01 2.62 11.84
N GLU A 210 34.15 2.91 10.54
CA GLU A 210 33.73 4.19 9.99
C GLU A 210 32.25 4.30 10.29
N ALA A 211 31.90 5.12 11.31
CA ALA A 211 30.54 5.54 11.52
C ALA A 211 30.06 6.11 10.18
N GLU A 212 29.15 5.40 9.50
CA GLU A 212 28.63 5.83 8.21
C GLU A 212 28.02 7.23 8.37
N GLU A 213 28.77 8.22 7.91
CA GLU A 213 28.49 9.63 8.07
C GLU A 213 27.16 9.94 7.37
N THR A 214 26.19 10.45 8.13
CA THR A 214 24.90 10.92 7.61
C THR A 214 25.17 11.93 6.50
N ARG A 215 24.71 11.67 5.27
CA ARG A 215 24.99 12.57 4.13
C ARG A 215 23.85 13.53 3.89
N GLU A 216 24.15 14.81 3.89
CA GLU A 216 23.19 15.84 3.52
C GLU A 216 23.24 16.17 2.02
N ALA A 217 22.07 16.35 1.42
CA ALA A 217 21.95 16.86 0.06
C ALA A 217 22.23 18.37 0.01
N SER A 218 22.98 18.82 -1.00
CA SER A 218 23.14 20.26 -1.25
C SER A 218 21.99 20.82 -2.05
N ASP A 219 21.97 22.15 -2.17
CA ASP A 219 20.93 22.88 -2.90
C ASP A 219 20.81 22.42 -4.35
N ARG A 220 21.91 22.00 -4.97
CA ARG A 220 21.88 21.43 -6.33
C ARG A 220 21.08 20.13 -6.42
N GLU A 221 21.26 19.20 -5.46
CA GLU A 221 20.46 17.97 -5.44
C GLU A 221 18.99 18.27 -5.10
N LYS A 222 18.74 19.23 -4.20
CA LYS A 222 17.38 19.67 -3.83
C LYS A 222 16.64 20.32 -5.00
N GLU A 223 17.30 21.19 -5.75
CA GLU A 223 16.76 21.84 -6.95
C GLU A 223 16.47 20.81 -8.04
N LYS A 224 17.39 19.86 -8.29
CA LYS A 224 17.15 18.75 -9.21
C LYS A 224 15.91 17.95 -8.84
N ALA A 225 15.76 17.60 -7.56
CA ALA A 225 14.61 16.83 -7.08
C ALA A 225 13.29 17.60 -7.26
N LEU A 226 13.30 18.90 -6.99
CA LEU A 226 12.13 19.77 -7.15
C LEU A 226 11.74 19.92 -8.63
N ASN A 227 12.70 20.17 -9.51
CA ASN A 227 12.46 20.30 -10.95
C ASN A 227 11.90 19.00 -11.53
N ALA A 228 12.51 17.86 -11.18
CA ALA A 228 12.02 16.54 -11.54
C ALA A 228 10.57 16.32 -11.10
N ALA A 229 10.26 16.61 -9.83
CA ALA A 229 8.91 16.46 -9.31
C ALA A 229 7.90 17.35 -10.04
N ASN A 230 8.24 18.61 -10.31
CA ASN A 230 7.37 19.53 -11.05
C ASN A 230 7.09 19.04 -12.46
N SER A 231 8.09 18.52 -13.17
CA SER A 231 7.92 17.92 -14.50
C SER A 231 6.96 16.73 -14.44
N ILE A 232 7.17 15.80 -13.52
CA ILE A 232 6.33 14.59 -13.37
C ILE A 232 4.89 14.98 -13.03
N LEU A 233 4.71 15.88 -12.05
CA LEU A 233 3.39 16.35 -11.63
C LEU A 233 2.65 17.09 -12.75
N SER A 234 3.37 17.85 -13.58
CA SER A 234 2.81 18.50 -14.77
C SER A 234 2.31 17.48 -15.79
N THR A 235 3.09 16.42 -16.04
CA THR A 235 2.70 15.31 -16.92
C THR A 235 1.44 14.62 -16.41
N LEU A 236 1.41 14.23 -15.12
CA LEU A 236 0.22 13.62 -14.50
C LEU A 236 -1.01 14.54 -14.60
N ALA A 237 -0.85 15.83 -14.31
CA ALA A 237 -1.93 16.80 -14.42
C ALA A 237 -2.44 16.92 -15.86
N HIS A 238 -1.55 16.96 -16.86
CA HIS A 238 -1.92 17.02 -18.28
C HIS A 238 -2.78 15.82 -18.69
N TYR A 239 -2.30 14.60 -18.44
CA TYR A 239 -3.02 13.38 -18.84
C TYR A 239 -4.29 13.12 -18.03
N SER A 240 -4.38 13.62 -16.78
CA SER A 240 -5.61 13.54 -15.99
C SER A 240 -6.73 14.43 -16.53
N LYS A 241 -6.40 15.53 -17.23
CA LYS A 241 -7.40 16.42 -17.84
C LYS A 241 -8.09 15.74 -19.02
N LEU A 242 -7.38 14.90 -19.75
CA LEU A 242 -7.91 14.19 -20.93
C LEU A 242 -8.98 13.15 -20.56
N THR A 243 -8.97 12.63 -19.33
CA THR A 243 -9.97 11.68 -18.80
C THR A 243 -11.07 12.36 -17.97
N GLY A 244 -10.96 13.67 -17.73
CA GLY A 244 -11.86 14.41 -16.83
C GLY A 244 -11.66 14.15 -15.33
N ARG A 245 -10.70 13.30 -14.94
CA ARG A 245 -10.40 12.92 -13.55
C ARG A 245 -9.20 13.69 -13.01
N VAL A 246 -9.30 15.01 -13.02
CA VAL A 246 -8.18 15.95 -12.85
C VAL A 246 -7.46 15.77 -11.52
N VAL A 247 -6.12 15.77 -11.56
CA VAL A 247 -5.27 15.77 -10.37
C VAL A 247 -4.56 17.09 -10.14
N CYS A 248 -4.15 17.34 -8.90
CA CYS A 248 -3.44 18.54 -8.49
C CYS A 248 -2.42 18.26 -7.38
N THR A 249 -1.54 19.24 -7.12
CA THR A 249 -0.47 19.14 -6.11
C THR A 249 -0.85 19.71 -4.75
N LYS A 250 -1.95 20.45 -4.68
CA LYS A 250 -2.50 21.03 -3.45
C LYS A 250 -3.87 20.44 -3.20
N ARG A 251 -4.13 20.01 -1.97
CA ARG A 251 -5.45 19.52 -1.60
C ARG A 251 -6.51 20.59 -1.88
N CYS A 252 -7.46 20.26 -2.75
CA CYS A 252 -8.64 21.08 -2.95
C CYS A 252 -9.66 20.74 -1.86
N SER A 253 -10.16 21.74 -1.15
CA SER A 253 -11.27 21.58 -0.21
C SER A 253 -12.58 21.50 -1.00
N SER A 254 -12.96 20.32 -1.48
CA SER A 254 -14.33 20.14 -2.00
C SER A 254 -15.28 19.86 -0.83
N ALA A 255 -16.52 20.37 -0.92
CA ALA A 255 -17.56 20.28 0.11
C ALA A 255 -18.19 18.87 0.21
N GLY A 256 -17.47 17.83 -0.21
CA GLY A 256 -17.89 16.44 -0.16
C GLY A 256 -17.56 15.76 1.17
N ILE A 257 -17.95 14.48 1.27
CA ILE A 257 -17.57 13.60 2.37
C ILE A 257 -16.05 13.64 2.53
N ALA A 258 -15.57 14.06 3.70
CA ALA A 258 -14.14 14.08 3.98
C ALA A 258 -13.58 12.65 3.83
N PRO A 259 -12.73 12.39 2.84
CA PRO A 259 -12.22 11.05 2.62
C PRO A 259 -11.33 10.61 3.78
N LEU A 260 -11.26 9.30 4.02
CA LEU A 260 -10.25 8.77 4.94
C LEU A 260 -8.85 9.14 4.46
N SER A 261 -8.00 9.54 5.40
CA SER A 261 -6.60 9.81 5.09
C SER A 261 -5.89 8.58 4.55
N SER A 262 -4.88 8.82 3.73
CA SER A 262 -4.01 7.80 3.15
C SER A 262 -3.43 6.89 4.22
N ALA A 263 -2.97 7.41 5.36
CA ALA A 263 -2.44 6.55 6.42
C ALA A 263 -3.48 5.61 7.03
N VAL A 264 -4.72 6.08 7.24
CA VAL A 264 -5.79 5.22 7.72
C VAL A 264 -6.08 4.16 6.67
N ASN A 265 -6.21 4.55 5.40
CA ASN A 265 -6.44 3.63 4.28
C ASN A 265 -5.34 2.54 4.19
N ILE A 266 -4.07 2.95 4.22
CA ILE A 266 -2.89 2.07 4.19
C ILE A 266 -2.88 1.11 5.39
N SER A 267 -3.25 1.60 6.58
CA SER A 267 -3.28 0.78 7.80
C SER A 267 -4.41 -0.24 7.76
N LEU A 268 -5.59 0.18 7.33
CA LEU A 268 -6.76 -0.67 7.16
C LEU A 268 -6.53 -1.73 6.08
N GLY A 269 -5.83 -1.39 4.99
CA GLY A 269 -5.51 -2.32 3.90
C GLY A 269 -4.62 -3.50 4.31
N ARG A 270 -4.00 -3.48 5.49
CA ARG A 270 -3.20 -4.61 6.01
C ARG A 270 -4.06 -5.70 6.64
N ILE A 271 -5.31 -5.40 6.98
CA ILE A 271 -6.21 -6.30 7.69
C ILE A 271 -6.80 -7.27 6.66
N LYS A 272 -6.48 -8.57 6.80
CA LYS A 272 -6.88 -9.63 5.86
C LYS A 272 -8.23 -10.28 6.21
N GLN A 273 -9.22 -9.45 6.52
CA GLN A 273 -10.57 -9.87 6.88
C GLN A 273 -11.59 -9.02 6.12
N SER A 274 -12.77 -9.58 5.82
CA SER A 274 -13.86 -8.80 5.21
C SER A 274 -14.45 -7.85 6.23
N PHE A 275 -14.22 -6.56 6.05
CA PHE A 275 -14.88 -5.49 6.79
C PHE A 275 -15.14 -4.24 5.94
N VAL A 276 -16.05 -3.41 6.46
CA VAL A 276 -16.35 -2.06 5.97
C VAL A 276 -16.35 -1.06 7.13
N LEU A 277 -16.04 0.20 6.83
CA LEU A 277 -16.32 1.33 7.73
C LEU A 277 -17.46 2.16 7.18
N THR A 278 -18.41 2.51 8.04
CA THR A 278 -19.49 3.45 7.73
C THR A 278 -19.40 4.68 8.62
N ASP A 279 -19.78 5.85 8.07
CA ASP A 279 -19.75 7.11 8.81
C ASP A 279 -21.16 7.48 9.29
N PRO A 280 -21.43 7.44 10.61
CA PRO A 280 -22.74 7.75 11.16
C PRO A 280 -23.09 9.25 11.14
N HIS A 281 -22.17 10.14 10.81
CA HIS A 281 -22.43 11.59 10.76
C HIS A 281 -22.92 12.05 9.38
N LEU A 282 -22.83 11.18 8.38
CA LEU A 282 -23.33 11.45 7.04
C LEU A 282 -24.75 10.92 6.88
N PRO A 283 -25.57 11.57 6.02
CA PRO A 283 -26.89 11.06 5.69
C PRO A 283 -26.79 9.60 5.25
N ASP A 284 -27.69 8.76 5.76
CA ASP A 284 -27.83 7.36 5.37
C ASP A 284 -26.70 6.41 5.82
N MET A 285 -25.73 6.87 6.62
CA MET A 285 -24.61 6.08 7.15
C MET A 285 -23.88 5.28 6.05
N PRO A 286 -23.29 5.97 5.05
CA PRO A 286 -22.69 5.34 3.89
C PRO A 286 -21.36 4.68 4.24
N ILE A 287 -20.95 3.71 3.41
CA ILE A 287 -19.62 3.11 3.47
C ILE A 287 -18.58 4.13 3.03
N VAL A 288 -17.59 4.37 3.90
CA VAL A 288 -16.43 5.23 3.63
C VAL A 288 -15.14 4.42 3.40
N TYR A 289 -15.17 3.12 3.72
CA TYR A 289 -14.09 2.18 3.43
C TYR A 289 -14.63 0.76 3.22
N ALA A 290 -14.06 0.06 2.23
CA ALA A 290 -14.28 -1.36 2.01
C ALA A 290 -12.95 -2.09 1.78
N SER A 291 -12.71 -3.12 2.61
CA SER A 291 -11.56 -4.03 2.48
C SER A 291 -11.60 -4.81 1.16
N ASP A 292 -10.44 -5.26 0.67
CA ASP A 292 -10.36 -6.09 -0.54
C ASP A 292 -11.09 -7.44 -0.34
N GLU A 293 -11.06 -7.98 0.88
CA GLU A 293 -11.76 -9.20 1.25
C GLU A 293 -13.28 -9.02 1.21
N PHE A 294 -13.81 -7.83 1.56
CA PHE A 294 -15.23 -7.52 1.41
C PHE A 294 -15.66 -7.43 -0.05
N LEU A 295 -14.86 -6.78 -0.88
CA LEU A 295 -15.12 -6.69 -2.33
C LEU A 295 -15.11 -8.08 -2.97
N SER A 296 -14.13 -8.91 -2.59
CA SER A 296 -14.02 -10.29 -3.06
C SER A 296 -15.18 -11.16 -2.57
N LEU A 297 -15.60 -11.00 -1.31
CA LEU A 297 -16.72 -11.74 -0.73
C LEU A 297 -18.05 -11.43 -1.42
N THR A 298 -18.27 -10.16 -1.78
CA THR A 298 -19.58 -9.68 -2.27
C THR A 298 -19.66 -9.57 -3.79
N GLY A 299 -18.52 -9.53 -4.48
CA GLY A 299 -18.42 -9.35 -5.94
C GLY A 299 -18.65 -7.91 -6.41
N TYR A 300 -18.86 -6.96 -5.51
CA TYR A 300 -18.97 -5.55 -5.86
C TYR A 300 -17.59 -4.90 -5.96
N SER A 301 -17.47 -3.92 -6.86
CA SER A 301 -16.27 -3.10 -6.96
C SER A 301 -16.28 -1.96 -5.94
N ARG A 302 -15.08 -1.43 -5.65
CA ARG A 302 -14.92 -0.34 -4.66
C ARG A 302 -15.76 0.90 -4.99
N HIS A 303 -15.86 1.27 -6.26
CA HIS A 303 -16.61 2.47 -6.67
C HIS A 303 -18.13 2.28 -6.59
N GLU A 304 -18.62 1.03 -6.62
CA GLU A 304 -20.05 0.73 -6.46
C GLU A 304 -20.49 0.74 -4.99
N VAL A 305 -19.56 0.50 -4.05
CA VAL A 305 -19.90 0.38 -2.62
C VAL A 305 -19.62 1.64 -1.83
N LEU A 306 -18.59 2.41 -2.18
CA LEU A 306 -18.25 3.65 -1.48
C LEU A 306 -19.36 4.70 -1.67
N GLY A 307 -19.80 5.32 -0.59
CA GLY A 307 -20.91 6.27 -0.59
C GLY A 307 -22.30 5.60 -0.49
N CYS A 308 -22.39 4.27 -0.58
CA CYS A 308 -23.65 3.55 -0.42
C CYS A 308 -23.78 2.97 0.98
N ASN A 309 -25.02 2.86 1.48
CA ASN A 309 -25.29 2.08 2.69
C ASN A 309 -25.24 0.57 2.38
N CYS A 310 -24.74 -0.25 3.31
CA CYS A 310 -24.61 -1.71 3.18
C CYS A 310 -25.92 -2.47 2.87
N ARG A 311 -27.09 -1.81 2.92
CA ARG A 311 -28.38 -2.43 2.63
C ARG A 311 -28.53 -2.98 1.22
N PHE A 312 -27.65 -2.65 0.28
CA PHE A 312 -27.64 -3.27 -1.05
C PHE A 312 -27.39 -4.79 -1.00
N LEU A 313 -26.81 -5.31 0.09
CA LEU A 313 -26.61 -6.75 0.31
C LEU A 313 -27.88 -7.48 0.77
N LYS A 314 -29.00 -6.77 1.01
CA LYS A 314 -30.28 -7.37 1.39
C LYS A 314 -30.96 -7.98 0.17
N GLY A 315 -31.78 -9.00 0.39
CA GLY A 315 -32.64 -9.57 -0.66
C GLY A 315 -33.87 -10.27 -0.07
N PRO A 316 -34.61 -11.05 -0.89
CA PRO A 316 -35.94 -11.54 -0.53
C PRO A 316 -36.01 -12.38 0.74
N GLY A 317 -34.94 -13.12 1.07
CA GLY A 317 -34.85 -13.96 2.26
C GLY A 317 -34.16 -13.31 3.46
N THR A 318 -33.84 -12.01 3.40
CA THR A 318 -33.22 -11.32 4.54
C THR A 318 -34.26 -11.03 5.62
N ASP A 319 -34.06 -11.57 6.82
CA ASP A 319 -34.96 -11.38 7.96
C ASP A 319 -35.01 -9.93 8.44
N VAL A 320 -36.20 -9.34 8.41
CA VAL A 320 -36.47 -7.96 8.84
C VAL A 320 -36.30 -7.79 10.37
N GLY A 321 -36.57 -8.83 11.16
CA GLY A 321 -36.38 -8.81 12.61
C GLY A 321 -34.90 -8.61 12.98
N VAL A 322 -33.99 -9.30 12.28
CA VAL A 322 -32.55 -9.12 12.45
C VAL A 322 -32.09 -7.73 12.03
N LEU A 323 -32.66 -7.17 10.95
CA LEU A 323 -32.37 -5.80 10.53
C LEU A 323 -32.78 -4.76 11.58
N ARG A 324 -33.92 -4.97 12.23
CA ARG A 324 -34.38 -4.13 13.35
C ARG A 324 -33.43 -4.23 14.54
N GLN A 325 -32.99 -5.44 14.90
CA GLN A 325 -32.00 -5.65 15.95
C GLN A 325 -30.70 -4.87 15.68
N ILE A 326 -30.19 -4.89 14.44
CA ILE A 326 -29.02 -4.09 14.05
C ILE A 326 -29.28 -2.60 14.28
N GLN A 327 -30.44 -2.10 13.85
CA GLN A 327 -30.81 -0.70 13.98
C GLN A 327 -30.90 -0.27 15.45
N ASP A 328 -31.52 -1.09 16.30
CA ASP A 328 -31.65 -0.85 17.73
C ASP A 328 -30.26 -0.80 18.40
N CYS A 329 -29.34 -1.70 18.03
CA CYS A 329 -27.96 -1.69 18.55
C CYS A 329 -27.17 -0.45 18.11
N ILE A 330 -27.31 -0.01 16.85
CA ILE A 330 -26.69 1.22 16.34
C ILE A 330 -27.24 2.44 17.07
N GLN A 331 -28.55 2.51 17.32
CA GLN A 331 -29.17 3.60 18.10
C GLN A 331 -28.70 3.60 19.55
N ALA A 332 -28.55 2.42 20.16
CA ALA A 332 -28.00 2.25 21.50
C ALA A 332 -26.48 2.44 21.60
N GLN A 333 -25.79 2.67 20.47
CA GLN A 333 -24.33 2.78 20.39
C GLN A 333 -23.58 1.55 20.92
N GLN A 334 -24.17 0.37 20.77
CA GLN A 334 -23.62 -0.91 21.24
C GLN A 334 -23.11 -1.76 20.09
N ALA A 335 -22.15 -2.63 20.40
CA ALA A 335 -21.74 -3.67 19.47
C ALA A 335 -22.82 -4.76 19.38
N CYS A 336 -22.98 -5.36 18.21
CA CYS A 336 -23.88 -6.48 18.01
C CYS A 336 -23.31 -7.51 17.04
N SER A 337 -23.61 -8.78 17.32
CA SER A 337 -23.31 -9.90 16.43
C SER A 337 -24.62 -10.52 16.00
N VAL A 338 -24.85 -10.61 14.70
CA VAL A 338 -26.06 -11.16 14.12
C VAL A 338 -25.72 -12.10 12.97
N ARG A 339 -26.68 -12.97 12.64
CA ARG A 339 -26.61 -13.86 11.48
C ARG A 339 -27.75 -13.49 10.55
N LEU A 340 -27.44 -13.14 9.31
CA LEU A 340 -28.44 -12.76 8.32
C LEU A 340 -28.09 -13.27 6.93
N LEU A 341 -29.11 -13.49 6.10
CA LEU A 341 -28.92 -13.86 4.71
C LEU A 341 -28.60 -12.61 3.89
N ASN A 342 -27.48 -12.61 3.18
CA ASN A 342 -27.06 -11.56 2.27
C ASN A 342 -26.90 -12.09 0.85
N TYR A 343 -26.89 -11.18 -0.12
CA TYR A 343 -26.84 -11.47 -1.55
C TYR A 343 -25.63 -10.77 -2.17
N ARG A 344 -24.90 -11.51 -3.01
CA ARG A 344 -23.77 -11.01 -3.79
C ARG A 344 -24.27 -10.32 -5.05
N LYS A 345 -23.36 -9.63 -5.74
CA LYS A 345 -23.63 -8.96 -7.02
C LYS A 345 -24.19 -9.90 -8.10
N ASP A 346 -23.76 -11.16 -8.10
CA ASP A 346 -24.24 -12.20 -9.03
C ASP A 346 -25.63 -12.77 -8.67
N GLY A 347 -26.24 -12.30 -7.57
CA GLY A 347 -27.52 -12.79 -7.06
C GLY A 347 -27.42 -14.02 -6.17
N SER A 348 -26.25 -14.63 -6.01
CA SER A 348 -26.06 -15.75 -5.08
C SER A 348 -26.22 -15.29 -3.63
N SER A 349 -26.81 -16.15 -2.79
CA SER A 349 -26.98 -15.86 -1.37
C SER A 349 -25.88 -16.49 -0.51
N PHE A 350 -25.62 -15.91 0.65
CA PHE A 350 -24.72 -16.44 1.66
C PHE A 350 -25.15 -16.07 3.07
N TRP A 351 -24.84 -16.95 4.03
CA TRP A 351 -25.08 -16.68 5.44
C TRP A 351 -23.97 -15.81 6.00
N ASN A 352 -24.27 -14.53 6.17
CA ASN A 352 -23.36 -13.56 6.73
C ASN A 352 -23.47 -13.58 8.26
N ARG A 353 -22.41 -14.03 8.92
CA ARG A 353 -22.19 -13.72 10.33
C ARG A 353 -21.57 -12.32 10.39
N LEU A 354 -22.40 -11.35 10.78
CA LEU A 354 -22.06 -9.94 10.80
C LEU A 354 -21.83 -9.47 12.23
N HIS A 355 -20.65 -8.89 12.48
CA HIS A 355 -20.36 -8.19 13.73
C HIS A 355 -20.21 -6.69 13.47
N ILE A 356 -21.01 -5.87 14.15
CA ILE A 356 -20.97 -4.42 14.07
C ILE A 356 -20.47 -3.87 15.40
N SER A 357 -19.47 -2.98 15.36
CA SER A 357 -18.96 -2.29 16.55
C SER A 357 -18.76 -0.80 16.28
N PRO A 358 -19.09 0.09 17.23
CA PRO A 358 -18.67 1.48 17.15
C PRO A 358 -17.15 1.58 17.27
N VAL A 359 -16.56 2.46 16.47
CA VAL A 359 -15.15 2.84 16.50
C VAL A 359 -15.06 4.28 16.95
N ARG A 360 -14.44 4.51 18.11
CA ARG A 360 -14.36 5.84 18.74
C ARG A 360 -13.04 6.51 18.43
N ASN A 361 -13.07 7.81 18.16
CA ASN A 361 -11.87 8.65 18.04
C ASN A 361 -11.20 8.87 19.40
N SER A 362 -10.10 9.64 19.41
CA SER A 362 -9.37 10.05 20.62
C SER A 362 -10.23 10.80 21.65
N SER A 363 -11.26 11.54 21.19
CA SER A 363 -12.19 12.25 22.06
C SER A 363 -13.27 11.35 22.70
N GLY A 364 -13.28 10.05 22.36
CA GLY A 364 -14.29 9.10 22.84
C GLY A 364 -15.63 9.15 22.09
N LYS A 365 -15.80 10.09 21.15
CA LYS A 365 -16.95 10.12 20.23
C LYS A 365 -16.83 9.03 19.18
N ILE A 366 -17.96 8.47 18.76
CA ILE A 366 -17.99 7.52 17.64
C ILE A 366 -17.52 8.27 16.40
N ALA A 367 -16.50 7.75 15.72
CA ALA A 367 -16.03 8.24 14.43
C ALA A 367 -16.68 7.44 13.29
N PHE A 368 -16.69 6.12 13.44
CA PHE A 368 -17.21 5.19 12.43
C PHE A 368 -17.91 4.01 13.10
N TYR A 369 -18.70 3.26 12.34
CA TYR A 369 -19.03 1.89 12.65
C TYR A 369 -18.20 0.95 11.78
N VAL A 370 -17.66 -0.10 12.39
CA VAL A 370 -17.04 -1.20 11.65
C VAL A 370 -18.02 -2.36 11.56
N GLY A 371 -18.25 -2.87 10.34
CA GLY A 371 -18.99 -4.10 10.10
C GLY A 371 -18.05 -5.16 9.56
N VAL A 372 -17.87 -6.28 10.27
CA VAL A 372 -17.03 -7.42 9.88
C VAL A 372 -17.92 -8.58 9.45
N GLN A 373 -17.76 -9.03 8.21
CA GLN A 373 -18.56 -10.08 7.60
C GLN A 373 -17.77 -11.39 7.52
N ILE A 374 -18.41 -12.50 7.83
CA ILE A 374 -17.88 -13.85 7.59
C ILE A 374 -18.98 -14.65 6.91
N ASP A 375 -18.66 -15.26 5.76
CA ASP A 375 -19.54 -16.25 5.14
C ASP A 375 -19.42 -17.58 5.88
N GLU A 376 -20.49 -18.01 6.54
CA GLU A 376 -20.51 -19.30 7.25
C GLU A 376 -20.42 -20.51 6.33
N ASN A 377 -20.77 -20.36 5.05
CA ASN A 377 -20.64 -21.45 4.08
C ASN A 377 -19.19 -21.55 3.55
N SER A 378 -18.36 -20.55 3.80
CA SER A 378 -16.96 -20.56 3.39
C SER A 378 -16.13 -21.46 4.31
N LYS A 379 -15.51 -22.49 3.74
CA LYS A 379 -14.56 -23.37 4.43
C LYS A 379 -13.19 -22.69 4.61
N CYS A 380 -13.16 -21.52 5.25
CA CYS A 380 -11.91 -20.86 5.60
C CYS A 380 -11.48 -21.26 7.02
N ASP A 381 -11.17 -22.55 7.19
CA ASP A 381 -10.63 -23.17 8.41
C ASP A 381 -9.08 -23.08 8.48
N GLU A 382 -8.46 -22.02 7.97
CA GLU A 382 -7.00 -21.99 7.86
C GLU A 382 -6.25 -21.67 9.17
N HIS A 383 -6.92 -21.28 10.27
CA HIS A 383 -6.20 -20.77 11.46
C HIS A 383 -6.66 -21.30 12.83
N GLY A 384 -7.61 -22.24 12.90
CA GLY A 384 -8.07 -22.79 14.20
C GLY A 384 -8.70 -21.77 15.17
N LEU A 385 -8.93 -20.53 14.72
CA LEU A 385 -9.58 -19.46 15.49
C LEU A 385 -11.08 -19.49 15.27
N SER A 386 -11.86 -19.30 16.34
CA SER A 386 -13.31 -19.19 16.22
C SER A 386 -13.70 -17.98 15.34
N PRO A 387 -14.84 -18.02 14.62
CA PRO A 387 -15.32 -16.88 13.84
C PRO A 387 -15.42 -15.59 14.65
N GLU A 388 -15.83 -15.70 15.92
CA GLU A 388 -15.90 -14.57 16.84
C GLU A 388 -14.53 -13.95 17.12
N MET A 389 -13.49 -14.76 17.38
CA MET A 389 -12.14 -14.27 17.57
C MET A 389 -11.61 -13.54 16.34
N ARG A 390 -11.93 -14.05 15.14
CA ARG A 390 -11.55 -13.39 13.87
C ARG A 390 -12.23 -12.03 13.72
N GLN A 391 -13.52 -11.93 14.05
CA GLN A 391 -14.26 -10.68 14.00
C GLN A 391 -13.72 -9.66 15.01
N LEU A 392 -13.55 -10.06 16.26
CA LEU A 392 -13.04 -9.19 17.32
C LEU A 392 -11.60 -8.76 17.06
N GLY A 393 -10.77 -9.65 16.50
CA GLY A 393 -9.40 -9.33 16.06
C GLY A 393 -9.37 -8.26 14.97
N ALA A 394 -10.23 -8.36 13.96
CA ALA A 394 -10.38 -7.34 12.92
C ALA A 394 -10.86 -6.01 13.52
N VAL A 395 -11.88 -6.02 14.38
CA VAL A 395 -12.36 -4.82 15.09
C VAL A 395 -11.26 -4.16 15.91
N GLY A 396 -10.43 -4.96 16.61
CA GLY A 396 -9.30 -4.46 17.38
C GLY A 396 -8.29 -3.70 16.50
N GLN A 397 -7.88 -4.30 15.38
CA GLN A 397 -6.96 -3.68 14.42
C GLN A 397 -7.54 -2.39 13.81
N VAL A 398 -8.82 -2.40 13.45
CA VAL A 398 -9.52 -1.20 12.94
C VAL A 398 -9.57 -0.10 13.99
N LYS A 399 -9.90 -0.42 15.24
CA LYS A 399 -9.93 0.56 16.35
C LYS A 399 -8.56 1.21 16.57
N VAL A 400 -7.48 0.43 16.44
CA VAL A 400 -6.11 0.96 16.53
C VAL A 400 -5.83 1.91 15.36
N ALA A 401 -6.11 1.48 14.12
CA ALA A 401 -5.87 2.29 12.92
C ALA A 401 -6.59 3.65 12.97
N VAL A 402 -7.85 3.68 13.42
CA VAL A 402 -8.64 4.92 13.52
C VAL A 402 -8.17 5.80 14.69
N ARG A 403 -7.81 5.23 15.85
CA ARG A 403 -7.35 6.01 17.01
C ARG A 403 -6.01 6.70 16.78
N SER A 404 -5.08 6.04 16.09
CA SER A 404 -3.78 6.62 15.73
C SER A 404 -3.89 7.85 14.81
N PHE A 405 -5.03 8.02 14.13
CA PHE A 405 -5.29 9.17 13.27
C PHE A 405 -5.84 10.38 14.04
N SER A 406 -6.79 10.16 14.96
CA SER A 406 -7.45 11.27 15.68
C SER A 406 -6.58 11.96 16.74
N SER A 407 -5.35 11.49 16.98
CA SER A 407 -4.44 12.07 17.98
C SER A 407 -3.82 13.41 17.54
N HIS A 408 -3.91 13.78 16.26
CA HIS A 408 -3.21 14.94 15.69
C HIS A 408 -4.13 16.04 15.14
N ALA A 409 -5.45 15.87 15.22
CA ALA A 409 -6.40 16.97 15.01
C ALA A 409 -6.52 17.78 16.32
N GLY A 410 -5.46 18.51 16.67
CA GLY A 410 -5.53 19.52 17.73
C GLY A 410 -6.50 20.64 17.33
N PRO A 411 -7.12 21.34 18.29
CA PRO A 411 -8.05 22.41 17.98
C PRO A 411 -7.29 23.52 17.25
N SER A 412 -7.65 23.78 16.00
CA SER A 412 -7.26 24.99 15.29
C SER A 412 -7.74 26.18 16.11
N ARG A 413 -6.83 26.82 16.85
CA ARG A 413 -7.10 28.11 17.49
C ARG A 413 -7.44 29.11 16.37
N PRO A 414 -8.59 29.82 16.43
CA PRO A 414 -8.78 30.95 15.56
C PRO A 414 -7.77 32.03 15.97
N SER A 415 -6.92 32.43 15.02
CA SER A 415 -6.09 33.62 15.16
C SER A 415 -7.01 34.82 15.38
N SER A 416 -6.85 35.46 16.54
CA SER A 416 -7.48 36.74 16.90
C SER A 416 -6.83 37.89 16.16
#